data_AF-A0A7V7DDB6-F1
#
_entry.id   AF-A0A7V7DDB6-F1
#
_cell.length_a   1.000
_cell.length_b   1.000
_cell.length_c   1.000
_cell.angle_alpha   90.00
_cell.angle_beta   90.00
_cell.angle_gamma   90.00
#
_symmetry.space_group_name_H-M   'P 1'
#
loop_
_entity.id
_entity.type
_entity.pdbx_description
1 polymer ?
#
loop_
_entity_poly.entity_id
_entity_poly.type
_entity_poly.pdbx_seq_one_letter_code
_entity_poly.pdbx_strand_id
1 'polypeptide(L)'
;MIHKRTLRRWFAIITLASLFLINSVAVYAVTAPKGGKAAGRADIITIDTMKSFGNLQRPAVVFYHEKHSAAVEKKSKDCTVCHLSENDGLSLKYMRQKDEAPEAVMNIYHSNCIACHKETAAAGDKSGPVECGECHKEKIELSSTWKSMGFDHSLHYRHSKAQEEKCDVCHHAYNKTTKKLFYDKGKEGTCRYCHKEKTEENRIAGQFAAHMACIDCHRKTQAQNKTAGPVTCSGCHDPAEQELIEKVDRVPRMKRNQPDVVLLTAVGKAQKNPNLIRMNPVPFDHRAHEKYGNSCRACHHADLNACVSCHSLTGSKESENVKLEQAMHQLGAESSCMGCHSQAQTDTRCAGCHSSVPKNRMQNPNDCGTCHVPGPAGGTAGSGKSDDTVIAAALLKSRTPVADTYAEEDIPEKVVIKSLAYEYEPVELPHRKIIYTLLNNIKDNKLASYFHRENGTICQGCHHNSPTAKKPPSCSSCHGIPFDENNILRPGLKGAYHRQCMECHDAMGIEKPVATDCTGCHRKKV
;
A
#
# COMPACT_ATOMS: atom_id res chain seq x y z
N MET A 1 -17.59 77.54 -18.63
CA MET A 1 -16.23 77.10 -19.04
C MET A 1 -15.52 76.21 -17.99
N ILE A 2 -16.24 75.46 -17.14
CA ILE A 2 -15.67 74.63 -16.06
C ILE A 2 -15.90 73.11 -16.27
N HIS A 3 -16.78 72.70 -17.20
CA HIS A 3 -17.13 71.28 -17.40
C HIS A 3 -16.32 70.50 -18.47
N LYS A 4 -15.56 71.16 -19.34
CA LYS A 4 -14.75 70.46 -20.38
C LYS A 4 -13.36 70.04 -19.91
N ARG A 5 -12.86 70.56 -18.77
CA ARG A 5 -11.52 70.21 -18.22
C ARG A 5 -11.55 69.00 -17.29
N THR A 6 -12.68 68.69 -16.66
CA THR A 6 -12.83 67.53 -15.76
C THR A 6 -13.03 66.22 -16.54
N LEU A 7 -13.82 66.21 -17.62
CA LEU A 7 -14.00 65.00 -18.45
C LEU A 7 -12.68 64.52 -19.10
N ARG A 8 -11.79 65.44 -19.50
CA ARG A 8 -10.51 65.10 -20.13
C ARG A 8 -9.50 64.49 -19.15
N ARG A 9 -9.62 64.80 -17.85
CA ARG A 9 -8.79 64.21 -16.78
C ARG A 9 -9.27 62.80 -16.40
N TRP A 10 -10.58 62.55 -16.40
CA TRP A 10 -11.13 61.23 -16.12
C TRP A 10 -10.90 60.23 -17.27
N PHE A 11 -11.01 60.66 -18.53
CA PHE A 11 -10.69 59.80 -19.68
C PHE A 11 -9.21 59.41 -19.72
N ALA A 12 -8.29 60.34 -19.41
CA ALA A 12 -6.85 60.07 -19.38
C ALA A 12 -6.45 59.07 -18.27
N ILE A 13 -7.09 59.14 -17.10
CA ILE A 13 -6.84 58.23 -15.97
C ILE A 13 -7.37 56.82 -16.29
N ILE A 14 -8.52 56.69 -16.96
CA ILE A 14 -9.08 55.39 -17.34
C ILE A 14 -8.28 54.73 -18.48
N THR A 15 -7.77 55.49 -19.45
CA THR A 15 -6.86 54.94 -20.48
C THR A 15 -5.46 54.58 -19.96
N LEU A 16 -4.93 55.28 -18.95
CA LEU A 16 -3.67 54.90 -18.30
C LEU A 16 -3.81 53.68 -17.38
N ALA A 17 -4.95 53.51 -16.70
CA ALA A 17 -5.24 52.32 -15.91
C ALA A 17 -5.46 51.06 -16.78
N SER A 18 -6.05 51.21 -17.98
CA SER A 18 -6.22 50.09 -18.92
C SER A 18 -4.92 49.72 -19.64
N LEU A 19 -4.01 50.65 -19.91
CA LEU A 19 -2.67 50.33 -20.42
C LEU A 19 -1.74 49.69 -19.37
N PHE A 20 -1.97 49.94 -18.07
CA PHE A 20 -1.22 49.27 -16.99
C PHE A 20 -1.77 47.86 -16.66
N LEU A 21 -3.04 47.59 -16.95
CA LEU A 21 -3.65 46.25 -16.81
C LEU A 21 -3.44 45.33 -18.01
N ILE A 22 -3.12 45.87 -19.20
CA ILE A 22 -2.87 45.07 -20.43
C ILE A 22 -1.38 44.72 -20.61
N ASN A 23 -0.45 45.30 -19.83
CA ASN A 23 0.99 44.98 -19.88
C ASN A 23 1.57 44.30 -18.62
N SER A 24 0.73 43.85 -17.68
CA SER A 24 1.20 43.21 -16.43
C SER A 24 0.83 41.71 -16.30
N VAL A 25 0.27 41.10 -17.33
CA VAL A 25 0.28 39.63 -17.48
C VAL A 25 1.39 39.22 -18.44
N ALA A 26 2.62 39.69 -18.16
CA ALA A 26 3.75 38.84 -18.43
C ALA A 26 3.59 37.66 -17.47
N VAL A 27 3.04 36.56 -18.00
CA VAL A 27 3.23 35.24 -17.41
C VAL A 27 4.74 35.08 -17.34
N TYR A 28 5.32 35.49 -16.22
CA TYR A 28 6.47 34.79 -15.69
C TYR A 28 5.97 33.37 -15.52
N ALA A 29 6.14 32.58 -16.58
CA ALA A 29 6.67 31.26 -16.42
C ALA A 29 7.95 31.48 -15.62
N VAL A 30 7.79 31.56 -14.30
CA VAL A 30 8.72 30.95 -13.39
C VAL A 30 8.67 29.50 -13.85
N THR A 31 9.46 29.22 -14.88
CA THR A 31 10.23 28.00 -14.89
C THR A 31 10.81 28.00 -13.50
N ALA A 32 10.14 27.26 -12.60
CA ALA A 32 10.78 26.81 -11.40
C ALA A 32 12.15 26.39 -11.91
N PRO A 33 13.25 26.96 -11.38
CA PRO A 33 14.53 26.43 -11.72
C PRO A 33 14.33 24.92 -11.61
N LYS A 34 14.71 24.17 -12.62
CA LYS A 34 15.11 22.79 -12.37
C LYS A 34 16.34 22.89 -11.47
N GLY A 35 16.19 23.45 -10.26
CA GLY A 35 16.97 23.11 -9.11
C GLY A 35 16.71 21.64 -9.04
N GLY A 36 17.69 20.87 -9.53
CA GLY A 36 17.69 19.44 -9.32
C GLY A 36 17.31 19.27 -7.87
N LYS A 37 16.18 18.61 -7.60
CA LYS A 37 15.85 18.19 -6.25
C LYS A 37 17.15 17.63 -5.69
N ALA A 38 17.68 18.23 -4.63
CA ALA A 38 18.88 17.71 -3.98
C ALA A 38 18.68 16.21 -3.87
N ALA A 39 19.57 15.44 -4.51
CA ALA A 39 19.40 14.00 -4.65
C ALA A 39 19.09 13.44 -3.27
N GLY A 40 17.86 12.94 -3.09
CA GLY A 40 17.43 12.44 -1.81
C GLY A 40 18.28 11.23 -1.44
N ARG A 41 18.38 10.94 -0.14
CA ARG A 41 19.31 9.92 0.37
C ARG A 41 18.66 9.06 1.44
N ALA A 42 19.05 7.79 1.50
CA ALA A 42 18.48 6.79 2.40
C ALA A 42 19.35 6.50 3.65
N ASP A 43 20.53 7.13 3.76
CA ASP A 43 21.53 6.90 4.81
C ASP A 43 21.59 8.01 5.88
N ILE A 44 20.54 8.82 5.98
CA ILE A 44 20.44 9.87 7.02
C ILE A 44 20.15 9.22 8.37
N ILE A 45 21.01 9.50 9.35
CA ILE A 45 20.80 9.18 10.75
C ILE A 45 20.71 10.48 11.53
N THR A 46 19.58 10.71 12.20
CA THR A 46 19.46 11.79 13.18
C THR A 46 19.96 11.28 14.53
N ILE A 47 21.14 11.76 14.95
CA ILE A 47 21.73 11.44 16.24
C ILE A 47 21.06 12.30 17.31
N ASP A 48 20.03 11.74 17.93
CA ASP A 48 19.26 12.37 19.01
C ASP A 48 19.21 11.51 20.28
N THR A 49 20.16 10.57 20.44
CA THR A 49 20.23 9.64 21.58
C THR A 49 20.11 10.37 22.92
N MET A 50 20.67 11.58 23.03
CA MET A 50 20.64 12.38 24.25
C MET A 50 19.23 12.74 24.74
N LYS A 51 18.19 12.63 23.88
CA LYS A 51 16.78 12.82 24.26
C LYS A 51 16.33 11.85 25.36
N SER A 52 16.95 10.67 25.47
CA SER A 52 16.62 9.73 26.54
C SER A 52 17.01 10.24 27.93
N PHE A 53 17.90 11.23 28.01
CA PHE A 53 18.36 11.82 29.26
C PHE A 53 17.68 13.16 29.59
N GLY A 54 16.86 13.70 28.68
CA GLY A 54 16.17 14.99 28.85
C GLY A 54 16.15 15.82 27.58
N ASN A 55 15.83 17.11 27.73
CA ASN A 55 15.77 18.04 26.60
C ASN A 55 17.16 18.29 26.01
N LEU A 56 17.24 18.33 24.68
CA LEU A 56 18.48 18.64 23.98
C LEU A 56 18.85 20.12 24.15
N GLN A 57 20.12 20.38 24.46
CA GLN A 57 20.66 21.75 24.55
C GLN A 57 21.00 22.35 23.18
N ARG A 58 21.12 21.51 22.14
CA ARG A 58 21.44 21.89 20.76
C ARG A 58 20.61 21.05 19.78
N PRO A 59 20.45 21.48 18.52
CA PRO A 59 19.83 20.65 17.48
C PRO A 59 20.48 19.26 17.38
N ALA A 60 19.70 18.24 17.04
CA ALA A 60 20.24 16.89 16.82
C ALA A 60 21.23 16.89 15.64
N VAL A 61 22.28 16.08 15.74
CA VAL A 61 23.29 15.99 14.67
C VAL A 61 22.76 15.10 13.56
N VAL A 62 22.80 15.57 12.32
CA VAL A 62 22.49 14.73 11.16
C VAL A 62 23.77 14.12 10.61
N PHE A 63 23.78 12.80 10.62
CA PHE A 63 24.88 11.96 10.21
C PHE A 63 24.52 11.23 8.91
N TYR A 64 25.52 11.07 8.05
CA TYR A 64 25.39 10.52 6.71
C TYR A 64 26.18 9.21 6.65
N HIS A 65 25.53 8.10 6.96
CA HIS A 65 26.25 6.87 7.29
C HIS A 65 27.07 6.34 6.11
N GLU A 66 26.53 6.35 4.90
CA GLU A 66 27.26 5.85 3.72
C GLU A 66 28.38 6.76 3.29
N LYS A 67 28.22 8.08 3.48
CA LYS A 67 29.32 9.02 3.23
C LYS A 67 30.52 8.69 4.13
N HIS A 68 30.27 8.31 5.38
CA HIS A 68 31.32 7.93 6.31
C HIS A 68 31.87 6.53 5.99
N SER A 69 31.02 5.53 5.78
CA SER A 69 31.49 4.18 5.47
C SER A 69 32.32 4.14 4.19
N ALA A 70 31.92 4.86 3.14
CA ALA A 70 32.70 4.97 1.90
C ALA A 70 34.05 5.68 2.08
N ALA A 71 34.14 6.64 3.01
CA ALA A 71 35.41 7.32 3.32
C ALA A 71 36.35 6.42 4.13
N VAL A 72 35.81 5.64 5.07
CA VAL A 72 36.55 4.67 5.89
C VAL A 72 37.05 3.49 5.04
N GLU A 73 36.21 2.97 4.15
CA GLU A 73 36.55 1.87 3.23
C GLU A 73 37.69 2.25 2.28
N LYS A 74 37.72 3.50 1.76
CA LYS A 74 38.85 4.00 0.96
C LYS A 74 40.19 3.97 1.68
N LYS A 75 40.18 3.96 3.02
CA LYS A 75 41.37 3.83 3.88
C LYS A 75 41.64 2.38 4.27
N SER A 76 41.00 1.41 3.61
CA SER A 76 41.09 -0.04 3.93
C SER A 76 40.74 -0.35 5.39
N LYS A 77 39.83 0.43 5.98
CA LYS A 77 39.29 0.21 7.31
C LYS A 77 37.83 -0.25 7.21
N ASP A 78 37.29 -0.80 8.29
CA ASP A 78 35.94 -1.39 8.31
C ASP A 78 35.04 -0.79 9.39
N CYS A 79 33.92 -1.46 9.66
CA CYS A 79 32.93 -1.06 10.64
C CYS A 79 33.50 -0.91 12.07
N THR A 80 34.59 -1.60 12.43
CA THR A 80 35.13 -1.60 13.80
C THR A 80 35.78 -0.27 14.17
N VAL A 81 35.97 0.64 13.20
CA VAL A 81 36.38 2.02 13.45
C VAL A 81 35.34 2.78 14.28
N CYS A 82 34.06 2.42 14.16
CA CYS A 82 32.96 3.14 14.81
C CYS A 82 32.06 2.24 15.68
N HIS A 83 32.12 0.92 15.49
CA HIS A 83 31.26 -0.06 16.15
C HIS A 83 32.08 -1.06 16.94
N LEU A 84 31.85 -1.13 18.26
CA LEU A 84 32.53 -2.08 19.15
C LEU A 84 31.96 -3.49 18.97
N SER A 85 32.78 -4.51 19.18
CA SER A 85 32.32 -5.90 19.16
C SER A 85 31.38 -6.20 20.32
N GLU A 86 30.33 -6.99 20.08
CA GLU A 86 29.32 -7.39 21.08
C GLU A 86 28.71 -8.75 20.68
N ASN A 87 28.80 -9.75 21.57
CA ASN A 87 28.17 -11.08 21.42
C ASN A 87 28.29 -11.68 20.00
N ASP A 88 29.53 -11.85 19.53
CA ASP A 88 29.89 -12.38 18.19
C ASP A 88 29.44 -11.53 16.98
N GLY A 89 28.97 -10.32 17.23
CA GLY A 89 28.61 -9.30 16.24
C GLY A 89 29.17 -7.92 16.59
N LEU A 90 28.55 -6.87 16.03
CA LEU A 90 28.89 -5.47 16.31
C LEU A 90 27.74 -4.78 17.03
N SER A 91 28.07 -3.99 18.05
CA SER A 91 27.16 -3.01 18.64
C SER A 91 26.78 -1.98 17.58
N LEU A 92 25.49 -1.74 17.41
CA LEU A 92 24.97 -0.71 16.51
C LEU A 92 25.12 0.70 17.10
N LYS A 93 25.55 0.83 18.36
CA LYS A 93 25.82 2.12 18.99
C LYS A 93 27.21 2.60 18.60
N TYR A 94 27.34 3.90 18.35
CA TYR A 94 28.61 4.53 18.05
C TYR A 94 29.56 4.46 19.26
N MET A 95 30.69 3.77 19.08
CA MET A 95 31.82 3.66 20.01
C MET A 95 31.44 3.24 21.45
N ARG A 96 30.39 2.42 21.61
CA ARG A 96 29.95 1.88 22.91
C ARG A 96 29.06 0.65 22.76
N GLN A 97 28.86 -0.10 23.84
CA GLN A 97 27.93 -1.24 23.91
C GLN A 97 26.61 -0.87 24.62
N LYS A 98 26.67 0.03 25.61
CA LYS A 98 25.52 0.52 26.37
C LYS A 98 25.56 2.04 26.50
N ASP A 99 24.40 2.65 26.74
CA ASP A 99 24.34 4.05 27.12
C ASP A 99 24.62 4.16 28.63
N GLU A 100 25.60 4.97 29.00
CA GLU A 100 25.99 5.23 30.39
C GLU A 100 25.41 6.58 30.87
N ALA A 101 26.14 7.30 31.72
CA ALA A 101 25.75 8.64 32.14
C ALA A 101 25.67 9.60 30.94
N PRO A 102 24.78 10.62 30.97
CA PRO A 102 24.59 11.55 29.85
C PRO A 102 25.90 12.20 29.39
N GLU A 103 26.73 12.64 30.33
CA GLU A 103 28.02 13.27 30.04
C GLU A 103 29.00 12.32 29.35
N ALA A 104 29.06 11.05 29.79
CA ALA A 104 29.90 10.04 29.16
C ALA A 104 29.46 9.77 27.71
N VAL A 105 28.16 9.63 27.45
CA VAL A 105 27.63 9.42 26.10
C VAL A 105 27.90 10.62 25.19
N MET A 106 27.72 11.85 25.70
CA MET A 106 28.05 13.06 24.97
C MET A 106 29.55 13.14 24.63
N ASN A 107 30.41 12.84 25.59
CA ASN A 107 31.86 12.85 25.39
C ASN A 107 32.31 11.79 24.39
N ILE A 108 31.67 10.61 24.36
CA ILE A 108 31.92 9.59 23.32
C ILE A 108 31.70 10.17 21.91
N TYR A 109 30.61 10.93 21.69
CA TYR A 109 30.39 11.58 20.40
C TYR A 109 31.45 12.65 20.11
N HIS A 110 31.64 13.62 21.01
CA HIS A 110 32.55 14.74 20.75
C HIS A 110 34.00 14.28 20.59
N SER A 111 34.53 13.47 21.51
CA SER A 111 35.92 13.03 21.49
C SER A 111 36.23 12.21 20.24
N ASN A 112 35.41 11.21 19.89
CA ASN A 112 35.71 10.32 18.76
C ASN A 112 35.44 10.98 17.40
N CYS A 113 34.33 11.70 17.24
CA CYS A 113 34.01 12.37 15.98
C CYS A 113 35.05 13.44 15.64
N ILE A 114 35.36 14.32 16.61
CA ILE A 114 36.28 15.45 16.39
C ILE A 114 37.72 14.94 16.20
N ALA A 115 38.15 13.91 16.95
CA ALA A 115 39.48 13.33 16.78
C ALA A 115 39.70 12.80 15.35
N CYS A 116 38.78 11.95 14.86
CA CYS A 116 38.87 11.40 13.51
C CYS A 116 38.86 12.49 12.43
N HIS A 117 38.04 13.53 12.62
CA HIS A 117 38.01 14.67 11.70
C HIS A 117 39.31 15.48 11.71
N LYS A 118 39.90 15.74 12.89
CA LYS A 118 41.19 16.44 13.01
C LYS A 118 42.33 15.64 12.38
N GLU A 119 42.41 14.34 12.64
CA GLU A 119 43.41 13.45 12.05
C GLU A 119 43.28 13.37 10.52
N THR A 120 42.06 13.24 10.02
CA THR A 120 41.80 13.20 8.57
C THR A 120 42.15 14.52 7.89
N ALA A 121 41.85 15.66 8.53
CA ALA A 121 42.23 16.97 8.01
C ALA A 121 43.75 17.19 8.03
N ALA A 122 44.43 16.75 9.09
CA ALA A 122 45.89 16.83 9.21
C ALA A 122 46.61 15.96 8.16
N ALA A 123 46.00 14.86 7.73
CA ALA A 123 46.47 14.03 6.62
C ALA A 123 46.23 14.65 5.23
N GLY A 124 45.61 15.83 5.14
CA GLY A 124 45.29 16.51 3.87
C GLY A 124 44.05 15.98 3.15
N ASP A 125 43.30 15.06 3.77
CA ASP A 125 42.09 14.49 3.20
C ASP A 125 40.87 15.40 3.43
N LYS A 126 39.85 15.24 2.59
CA LYS A 126 38.54 15.87 2.81
C LYS A 126 37.91 15.34 4.09
N SER A 127 37.83 16.20 5.11
CA SER A 127 37.36 15.85 6.45
C SER A 127 35.97 16.42 6.77
N GLY A 128 35.44 16.01 7.93
CA GLY A 128 34.22 16.52 8.52
C GLY A 128 34.44 17.71 9.45
N PRO A 129 33.35 18.28 9.99
CA PRO A 129 33.38 19.45 10.84
C PRO A 129 34.01 19.21 12.22
N VAL A 130 34.63 20.24 12.79
CA VAL A 130 35.17 20.22 14.17
C VAL A 130 34.51 21.26 15.08
N GLU A 131 33.66 22.12 14.52
CA GLU A 131 32.97 23.20 15.22
C GLU A 131 31.50 22.87 15.52
N CYS A 132 30.98 23.40 16.64
CA CYS A 132 29.64 23.10 17.16
C CYS A 132 28.53 23.30 16.11
N GLY A 133 28.50 24.47 15.45
CA GLY A 133 27.43 24.86 14.54
C GLY A 133 27.44 24.14 13.20
N GLU A 134 28.53 23.46 12.87
CA GLU A 134 28.63 22.69 11.63
C GLU A 134 28.07 21.28 11.77
N CYS A 135 28.06 20.73 12.99
CA CYS A 135 27.37 19.48 13.34
C CYS A 135 25.91 19.73 13.75
N HIS A 136 25.69 20.67 14.68
CA HIS A 136 24.39 20.97 15.27
C HIS A 136 23.63 22.04 14.48
N LYS A 137 23.22 21.70 13.25
CA LYS A 137 22.53 22.63 12.35
C LYS A 137 21.03 22.70 12.63
N GLU A 138 20.47 23.92 12.65
CA GLU A 138 19.03 24.14 12.83
C GLU A 138 18.19 23.79 11.61
N LYS A 139 18.73 24.03 10.41
CA LYS A 139 18.06 23.76 9.13
C LYS A 139 18.91 22.84 8.28
N ILE A 140 18.26 21.81 7.74
CA ILE A 140 18.89 20.83 6.87
C ILE A 140 18.03 20.72 5.62
N GLU A 141 18.56 21.20 4.50
CA GLU A 141 17.89 21.18 3.20
C GLU A 141 18.20 19.88 2.45
N LEU A 142 17.85 18.74 3.06
CA LEU A 142 17.94 17.44 2.40
C LEU A 142 16.68 16.64 2.64
N SER A 143 16.25 15.94 1.59
CA SER A 143 15.12 15.03 1.64
C SER A 143 15.60 13.59 1.85
N SER A 144 14.92 12.87 2.73
CA SER A 144 15.14 11.43 2.90
C SER A 144 14.39 10.67 1.81
N THR A 145 15.08 9.76 1.12
CA THR A 145 14.44 8.76 0.24
C THR A 145 14.12 7.46 0.98
N TRP A 146 14.44 7.39 2.28
CA TRP A 146 14.33 6.17 3.07
C TRP A 146 12.95 5.53 2.95
N LYS A 147 12.96 4.23 2.64
CA LYS A 147 11.80 3.37 2.57
C LYS A 147 12.01 2.14 3.44
N SER A 148 10.95 1.71 4.12
CA SER A 148 11.00 0.49 4.93
C SER A 148 11.33 -0.72 4.06
N MET A 149 12.14 -1.63 4.61
CA MET A 149 12.44 -2.92 3.99
C MET A 149 11.63 -4.04 4.65
N GLY A 150 11.27 -5.05 3.88
CA GLY A 150 10.54 -6.23 4.34
C GLY A 150 10.64 -7.35 3.33
N PHE A 151 10.37 -8.58 3.78
CA PHE A 151 10.36 -9.73 2.88
C PHE A 151 8.96 -9.93 2.33
N ASP A 152 8.84 -9.84 1.01
CA ASP A 152 7.74 -10.49 0.30
C ASP A 152 8.02 -12.00 0.17
N HIS A 153 7.07 -12.74 -0.41
CA HIS A 153 7.23 -14.18 -0.63
C HIS A 153 8.49 -14.52 -1.46
N SER A 154 8.81 -13.71 -2.47
CA SER A 154 9.96 -13.93 -3.35
C SER A 154 11.28 -13.78 -2.58
N LEU A 155 11.47 -12.66 -1.89
CA LEU A 155 12.69 -12.38 -1.16
C LEU A 155 12.88 -13.33 0.02
N HIS A 156 11.80 -13.67 0.73
CA HIS A 156 11.85 -14.72 1.75
C HIS A 156 12.30 -16.05 1.15
N TYR A 157 11.74 -16.46 0.01
CA TYR A 157 12.11 -17.71 -0.65
C TYR A 157 13.57 -17.73 -1.09
N ARG A 158 14.12 -16.62 -1.60
CA ARG A 158 15.55 -16.51 -1.93
C ARG A 158 16.44 -16.77 -0.70
N HIS A 159 16.08 -16.22 0.46
CA HIS A 159 16.81 -16.48 1.72
C HIS A 159 16.65 -17.93 2.18
N SER A 160 15.41 -18.44 2.19
CA SER A 160 15.12 -19.83 2.57
C SER A 160 15.91 -20.82 1.69
N LYS A 161 15.92 -20.62 0.37
CA LYS A 161 16.70 -21.43 -0.57
C LYS A 161 18.20 -21.33 -0.32
N ALA A 162 18.73 -20.12 -0.11
CA ALA A 162 20.15 -19.91 0.19
C ALA A 162 20.60 -20.56 1.50
N GLN A 163 19.67 -20.77 2.44
CA GLN A 163 19.88 -21.45 3.72
C GLN A 163 19.40 -22.91 3.72
N GLU A 164 19.20 -23.54 2.56
CA GLU A 164 18.76 -24.95 2.45
C GLU A 164 17.48 -25.25 3.24
N GLU A 165 16.54 -24.29 3.24
CA GLU A 165 15.26 -24.35 3.96
C GLU A 165 15.39 -24.45 5.50
N LYS A 166 16.55 -24.10 6.07
CA LYS A 166 16.80 -24.07 7.52
C LYS A 166 16.22 -22.81 8.17
N CYS A 167 15.04 -22.96 8.77
CA CYS A 167 14.32 -21.87 9.44
C CYS A 167 15.01 -21.38 10.73
N ASP A 168 15.74 -22.25 11.41
CA ASP A 168 16.40 -22.02 12.71
C ASP A 168 17.59 -21.07 12.63
N VAL A 169 18.09 -20.79 11.43
CA VAL A 169 19.10 -19.76 11.18
C VAL A 169 18.60 -18.36 11.51
N CYS A 170 17.28 -18.12 11.42
CA CYS A 170 16.70 -16.78 11.60
C CYS A 170 15.56 -16.74 12.63
N HIS A 171 14.71 -17.76 12.68
CA HIS A 171 13.53 -17.76 13.53
C HIS A 171 13.84 -18.33 14.91
N HIS A 172 13.38 -17.61 15.94
CA HIS A 172 13.50 -18.02 17.32
C HIS A 172 12.24 -17.68 18.11
N ALA A 173 12.08 -18.38 19.22
CA ALA A 173 11.12 -18.11 20.29
C ALA A 173 11.88 -18.03 21.62
N TYR A 174 11.27 -17.37 22.60
CA TYR A 174 11.86 -17.25 23.94
C TYR A 174 11.23 -18.26 24.90
N ASN A 175 12.06 -19.09 25.54
CA ASN A 175 11.63 -20.00 26.58
C ASN A 175 11.72 -19.30 27.94
N LYS A 176 10.57 -19.06 28.59
CA LYS A 176 10.51 -18.37 29.89
C LYS A 176 11.16 -19.16 31.03
N THR A 177 11.18 -20.48 30.95
CA THR A 177 11.74 -21.37 31.98
C THR A 177 13.26 -21.42 31.89
N THR A 178 13.81 -21.64 30.69
CA THR A 178 15.27 -21.74 30.49
C THR A 178 15.93 -20.37 30.27
N LYS A 179 15.13 -19.32 30.06
CA LYS A 179 15.58 -17.96 29.71
C LYS A 179 16.49 -17.90 28.48
N LYS A 180 16.27 -18.82 27.52
CA LYS A 180 17.04 -18.92 26.28
C LYS A 180 16.15 -18.83 25.05
N LEU A 181 16.72 -18.32 23.97
CA LEU A 181 16.13 -18.40 22.64
C LEU A 181 16.28 -19.84 22.10
N PHE A 182 15.27 -20.30 21.38
CA PHE A 182 15.26 -21.61 20.74
C PHE A 182 14.41 -21.57 19.46
N TYR A 183 14.61 -22.53 18.56
CA TYR A 183 13.77 -22.68 17.38
C TYR A 183 12.50 -23.48 17.70
N ASP A 184 11.32 -22.86 17.50
CA ASP A 184 10.01 -23.49 17.68
C ASP A 184 9.41 -23.82 16.30
N LYS A 185 9.66 -25.05 15.82
CA LYS A 185 9.30 -25.49 14.48
C LYS A 185 7.81 -25.36 14.20
N GLY A 186 7.46 -24.70 13.10
CA GLY A 186 6.07 -24.45 12.71
C GLY A 186 5.44 -23.24 13.40
N LYS A 187 6.21 -22.50 14.21
CA LYS A 187 5.77 -21.22 14.82
C LYS A 187 6.51 -20.01 14.27
N GLU A 188 7.21 -20.14 13.15
CA GLU A 188 7.88 -19.06 12.45
C GLU A 188 6.89 -17.93 12.14
N GLY A 189 7.39 -16.69 12.09
CA GLY A 189 6.57 -15.51 11.82
C GLY A 189 7.47 -14.31 11.59
N THR A 190 6.87 -13.18 11.18
CA THR A 190 7.66 -11.95 11.03
C THR A 190 8.21 -11.48 12.37
N CYS A 191 9.44 -10.96 12.36
CA CYS A 191 10.06 -10.32 13.51
C CYS A 191 9.17 -9.24 14.16
N ARG A 192 8.32 -8.57 13.37
CA ARG A 192 7.42 -7.49 13.80
C ARG A 192 6.33 -7.95 14.79
N TYR A 193 6.06 -9.24 14.89
CA TYR A 193 5.12 -9.77 15.89
C TYR A 193 5.65 -9.62 17.30
N CYS A 194 6.97 -9.75 17.49
CA CYS A 194 7.61 -9.65 18.79
C CYS A 194 8.42 -8.37 18.93
N HIS A 195 9.28 -8.05 17.97
CA HIS A 195 10.15 -6.88 17.98
C HIS A 195 9.38 -5.64 17.49
N LYS A 196 8.94 -4.82 18.44
CA LYS A 196 8.15 -3.60 18.20
C LYS A 196 9.05 -2.40 17.95
N GLU A 197 8.46 -1.22 17.85
CA GLU A 197 9.20 0.04 17.64
C GLU A 197 10.17 0.35 18.78
N LYS A 198 9.82 -0.02 20.01
CA LYS A 198 10.64 0.19 21.20
C LYS A 198 11.10 -1.14 21.78
N THR A 199 12.24 -1.10 22.46
CA THR A 199 12.72 -2.23 23.26
C THR A 199 11.78 -2.42 24.45
N GLU A 200 11.32 -3.66 24.64
CA GLU A 200 10.47 -4.08 25.75
C GLU A 200 11.21 -5.13 26.56
N GLU A 201 11.55 -4.83 27.82
CA GLU A 201 12.37 -5.71 28.66
C GLU A 201 13.68 -6.13 27.95
N ASN A 202 13.91 -7.43 27.76
CA ASN A 202 15.05 -7.99 27.05
C ASN A 202 14.81 -8.17 25.54
N ARG A 203 13.68 -7.70 25.01
CA ARG A 203 13.34 -7.80 23.59
C ARG A 203 13.63 -6.49 22.89
N ILE A 204 14.73 -6.47 22.15
CA ILE A 204 15.19 -5.30 21.40
C ILE A 204 14.18 -4.83 20.34
N ALA A 205 14.17 -3.54 20.06
CA ALA A 205 13.34 -2.96 19.00
C ALA A 205 13.62 -3.60 17.62
N GLY A 206 12.60 -3.59 16.75
CA GLY A 206 12.65 -4.19 15.42
C GLY A 206 13.75 -3.64 14.52
N GLN A 207 14.05 -2.34 14.64
CA GLN A 207 15.17 -1.72 13.92
C GLN A 207 16.50 -2.37 14.30
N PHE A 208 16.79 -2.50 15.60
CA PHE A 208 18.02 -3.14 16.08
C PHE A 208 18.05 -4.63 15.74
N ALA A 209 16.94 -5.34 15.95
CA ALA A 209 16.84 -6.77 15.60
C ALA A 209 17.15 -7.02 14.12
N ALA A 210 16.58 -6.22 13.22
CA ALA A 210 16.82 -6.34 11.78
C ALA A 210 18.25 -5.97 11.41
N HIS A 211 18.76 -4.82 11.87
CA HIS A 211 20.11 -4.40 11.56
C HIS A 211 21.17 -5.39 12.07
N MET A 212 21.02 -5.89 13.30
CA MET A 212 21.95 -6.88 13.86
C MET A 212 21.91 -8.18 13.06
N ALA A 213 20.72 -8.76 12.83
CA ALA A 213 20.63 -10.07 12.19
C ALA A 213 20.97 -10.03 10.69
N CYS A 214 20.40 -9.08 9.96
CA CYS A 214 20.54 -9.02 8.50
C CYS A 214 21.95 -8.59 8.09
N ILE A 215 22.45 -7.48 8.65
CA ILE A 215 23.74 -6.90 8.23
C ILE A 215 24.90 -7.81 8.67
N ASP A 216 24.83 -8.40 9.86
CA ASP A 216 25.87 -9.33 10.32
C ASP A 216 25.97 -10.57 9.42
N CYS A 217 24.84 -11.21 9.11
CA CYS A 217 24.80 -12.35 8.19
C CYS A 217 25.31 -11.99 6.80
N HIS A 218 24.88 -10.85 6.24
CA HIS A 218 25.34 -10.40 4.94
C HIS A 218 26.85 -10.13 4.94
N ARG A 219 27.38 -9.40 5.93
CA ARG A 219 28.83 -9.13 6.06
C ARG A 219 29.64 -10.42 6.15
N LYS A 220 29.23 -11.36 7.01
CA LYS A 220 29.89 -12.66 7.18
C LYS A 220 29.86 -13.49 5.89
N THR A 221 28.78 -13.40 5.11
CA THR A 221 28.65 -14.07 3.81
C THR A 221 29.51 -13.41 2.73
N GLN A 222 29.56 -12.07 2.67
CA GLN A 222 30.45 -11.32 1.77
C GLN A 222 31.92 -11.60 2.05
N ALA A 223 32.31 -11.70 3.33
CA ALA A 223 33.67 -12.05 3.73
C ALA A 223 34.10 -13.47 3.27
N GLN A 224 33.13 -14.35 2.97
CA GLN A 224 33.36 -15.66 2.36
C GLN A 224 33.35 -15.62 0.82
N ASN A 225 33.32 -14.43 0.20
CA ASN A 225 33.18 -14.23 -1.24
C ASN A 225 31.93 -14.90 -1.85
N LYS A 226 30.87 -15.05 -1.05
CA LYS A 226 29.58 -15.57 -1.50
C LYS A 226 28.61 -14.44 -1.81
N THR A 227 27.66 -14.69 -2.70
CA THR A 227 26.54 -13.76 -2.94
C THR A 227 25.76 -13.56 -1.65
N ALA A 228 25.60 -12.30 -1.26
CA ALA A 228 24.89 -11.89 -0.05
C ALA A 228 23.98 -10.70 -0.37
N GLY A 229 23.08 -10.38 0.56
CA GLY A 229 22.33 -9.13 0.48
C GLY A 229 23.18 -7.89 0.81
N PRO A 230 22.57 -6.70 0.72
CA PRO A 230 23.25 -5.43 0.94
C PRO A 230 23.64 -5.21 2.41
N VAL A 231 24.71 -4.43 2.61
CA VAL A 231 25.21 -4.00 3.93
C VAL A 231 25.20 -2.48 4.09
N THR A 232 24.83 -1.76 3.03
CA THR A 232 24.70 -0.31 2.99
C THR A 232 23.26 0.10 3.28
N CYS A 233 23.04 1.37 3.66
CA CYS A 233 21.73 1.89 4.01
C CYS A 233 20.81 1.91 2.78
N SER A 234 21.27 2.53 1.69
CA SER A 234 20.60 2.65 0.40
C SER A 234 20.30 1.30 -0.23
N GLY A 235 21.24 0.33 -0.15
CA GLY A 235 21.01 -1.01 -0.68
C GLY A 235 19.77 -1.71 -0.08
N CYS A 236 19.39 -1.37 1.16
CA CYS A 236 18.16 -1.84 1.80
C CYS A 236 16.99 -0.85 1.69
N HIS A 237 17.27 0.45 1.80
CA HIS A 237 16.28 1.48 2.12
C HIS A 237 16.05 2.50 1.02
N ASP A 238 16.79 2.47 -0.08
CA ASP A 238 16.49 3.31 -1.23
C ASP A 238 15.46 2.63 -2.15
N PRO A 239 14.37 3.32 -2.55
CA PRO A 239 13.37 2.75 -3.43
C PRO A 239 13.93 2.24 -4.77
N ALA A 240 14.91 2.94 -5.35
CA ALA A 240 15.50 2.53 -6.61
C ALA A 240 16.29 1.23 -6.46
N GLU A 241 17.04 1.08 -5.37
CA GLU A 241 17.76 -0.17 -5.05
C GLU A 241 16.79 -1.32 -4.75
N GLN A 242 15.69 -1.04 -4.05
CA GLN A 242 14.65 -2.06 -3.80
C GLN A 242 14.01 -2.59 -5.08
N GLU A 243 13.88 -1.76 -6.12
CA GLU A 243 13.35 -2.16 -7.44
C GLU A 243 14.31 -3.09 -8.20
N LEU A 244 15.62 -3.00 -7.93
CA LEU A 244 16.64 -3.87 -8.54
C LEU A 244 16.71 -5.26 -7.89
N ILE A 245 16.01 -5.49 -6.77
CA ILE A 245 16.00 -6.79 -6.09
C ILE A 245 15.32 -7.83 -7.00
N GLU A 246 16.12 -8.80 -7.44
CA GLU A 246 15.65 -9.94 -8.24
C GLU A 246 14.42 -10.61 -7.59
N LYS A 247 13.37 -10.78 -8.40
CA LYS A 247 12.12 -11.43 -8.03
C LYS A 247 12.02 -12.82 -8.66
N VAL A 248 11.54 -13.76 -7.86
CA VAL A 248 11.26 -15.14 -8.30
C VAL A 248 9.82 -15.20 -8.77
N ASP A 249 9.60 -15.48 -10.06
CA ASP A 249 8.26 -15.52 -10.66
C ASP A 249 7.36 -16.60 -10.06
N ARG A 250 7.94 -17.78 -9.79
CA ARG A 250 7.21 -18.94 -9.27
C ARG A 250 7.74 -19.31 -7.90
N VAL A 251 7.23 -18.61 -6.89
CA VAL A 251 7.57 -18.88 -5.49
C VAL A 251 6.82 -20.14 -4.99
N PRO A 252 7.53 -21.18 -4.52
CA PRO A 252 6.90 -22.31 -3.85
C PRO A 252 6.11 -21.87 -2.62
N ARG A 253 5.03 -22.58 -2.30
CA ARG A 253 4.23 -22.29 -1.11
C ARG A 253 5.08 -22.44 0.15
N MET A 254 5.16 -21.40 0.97
CA MET A 254 5.84 -21.41 2.26
C MET A 254 5.08 -22.30 3.25
N LYS A 255 5.61 -23.50 3.55
CA LYS A 255 4.93 -24.45 4.44
C LYS A 255 5.20 -24.12 5.91
N ARG A 256 4.13 -23.87 6.66
CA ARG A 256 4.15 -23.56 8.10
C ARG A 256 2.92 -24.13 8.82
N ASN A 257 2.48 -25.32 8.41
CA ASN A 257 1.30 -26.00 8.93
C ASN A 257 -0.01 -25.20 8.82
N GLN A 258 -0.09 -24.28 7.86
CA GLN A 258 -1.30 -23.52 7.57
C GLN A 258 -2.35 -24.41 6.86
N PRO A 259 -3.65 -24.21 7.14
CA PRO A 259 -4.70 -24.94 6.44
C PRO A 259 -4.83 -24.49 4.98
N ASP A 260 -5.30 -25.39 4.11
CA ASP A 260 -5.64 -25.03 2.72
C ASP A 260 -6.96 -24.27 2.64
N VAL A 261 -7.92 -24.67 3.47
CA VAL A 261 -9.27 -24.11 3.54
C VAL A 261 -9.67 -23.92 5.00
N VAL A 262 -10.44 -22.88 5.28
CA VAL A 262 -10.89 -22.54 6.63
C VAL A 262 -12.38 -22.21 6.61
N LEU A 263 -13.13 -22.70 7.58
CA LEU A 263 -14.48 -22.19 7.85
C LEU A 263 -14.37 -21.06 8.87
N LEU A 264 -14.55 -19.81 8.44
CA LEU A 264 -14.57 -18.67 9.35
C LEU A 264 -15.92 -18.64 10.07
N THR A 265 -15.89 -18.76 11.39
CA THR A 265 -17.07 -18.71 12.26
C THR A 265 -17.01 -17.49 13.16
N ALA A 266 -18.18 -17.06 13.63
CA ALA A 266 -18.35 -15.98 14.59
C ALA A 266 -17.89 -16.34 16.02
N VAL A 267 -17.49 -17.60 16.27
CA VAL A 267 -17.21 -18.15 17.59
C VAL A 267 -15.77 -18.66 17.62
N GLY A 268 -14.90 -17.95 18.36
CA GLY A 268 -13.63 -18.49 18.84
C GLY A 268 -13.80 -19.25 20.16
N LYS A 269 -12.71 -19.83 20.69
CA LYS A 269 -12.70 -20.57 21.97
C LYS A 269 -13.26 -19.81 23.19
N ALA A 270 -13.42 -18.48 23.11
CA ALA A 270 -13.81 -17.62 24.21
C ALA A 270 -15.25 -17.07 24.15
N GLN A 271 -16.01 -17.33 23.07
CA GLN A 271 -17.34 -16.71 22.88
C GLN A 271 -18.47 -17.65 23.35
N LYS A 272 -19.17 -17.28 24.43
CA LYS A 272 -20.16 -18.16 25.11
C LYS A 272 -21.63 -17.94 24.72
N ASN A 273 -21.97 -16.93 23.91
CA ASN A 273 -23.37 -16.62 23.59
C ASN A 273 -23.70 -16.76 22.08
N PRO A 274 -24.28 -17.90 21.66
CA PRO A 274 -24.70 -18.15 20.28
C PRO A 274 -25.73 -17.14 19.74
N ASN A 275 -26.49 -16.47 20.61
CA ASN A 275 -27.56 -15.54 20.20
C ASN A 275 -27.03 -14.25 19.55
N LEU A 276 -25.72 -14.01 19.58
CA LEU A 276 -25.09 -12.85 18.93
C LEU A 276 -24.69 -13.14 17.47
N ILE A 277 -24.78 -14.39 17.02
CA ILE A 277 -24.44 -14.78 15.65
C ILE A 277 -25.60 -14.41 14.72
N ARG A 278 -25.36 -13.47 13.81
CA ARG A 278 -26.39 -12.95 12.89
C ARG A 278 -26.17 -13.34 11.43
N MET A 279 -25.03 -13.94 11.13
CA MET A 279 -24.64 -14.32 9.76
C MET A 279 -24.14 -15.76 9.73
N ASN A 280 -24.33 -16.39 8.57
CA ASN A 280 -23.78 -17.70 8.28
C ASN A 280 -22.23 -17.69 8.28
N PRO A 281 -21.56 -18.84 8.45
CA PRO A 281 -20.10 -18.92 8.34
C PRO A 281 -19.60 -18.59 6.92
N VAL A 282 -18.30 -18.32 6.81
CA VAL A 282 -17.64 -18.00 5.53
C VAL A 282 -16.58 -19.06 5.22
N PRO A 283 -16.76 -19.88 4.18
CA PRO A 283 -15.72 -20.79 3.71
C PRO A 283 -14.66 -19.99 2.94
N PHE A 284 -13.42 -20.13 3.38
CA PHE A 284 -12.28 -19.33 2.94
C PHE A 284 -11.19 -20.23 2.34
N ASP A 285 -10.82 -19.96 1.09
CA ASP A 285 -9.73 -20.65 0.39
C ASP A 285 -8.38 -20.00 0.77
N HIS A 286 -7.81 -20.42 1.89
CA HIS A 286 -6.57 -19.86 2.42
C HIS A 286 -5.41 -20.08 1.43
N ARG A 287 -5.31 -21.27 0.84
CA ARG A 287 -4.25 -21.61 -0.12
C ARG A 287 -4.27 -20.75 -1.38
N ALA A 288 -5.45 -20.39 -1.87
CA ALA A 288 -5.54 -19.45 -3.00
C ALA A 288 -5.08 -18.05 -2.58
N HIS A 289 -5.51 -17.56 -1.42
CA HIS A 289 -5.16 -16.22 -0.93
C HIS A 289 -3.67 -16.05 -0.61
N GLU A 290 -2.98 -17.12 -0.20
CA GLU A 290 -1.52 -17.13 -0.06
C GLU A 290 -0.79 -16.72 -1.36
N LYS A 291 -1.39 -16.91 -2.54
CA LYS A 291 -0.81 -16.53 -3.82
C LYS A 291 -1.11 -15.08 -4.23
N TYR A 292 -2.20 -14.51 -3.72
CA TYR A 292 -2.64 -13.16 -4.07
C TYR A 292 -2.04 -12.10 -3.13
N GLY A 293 -1.72 -12.49 -1.89
CA GLY A 293 -0.98 -11.63 -0.95
C GLY A 293 0.52 -11.65 -1.20
N ASN A 294 1.19 -10.53 -0.94
CA ASN A 294 2.66 -10.44 -0.99
C ASN A 294 3.35 -10.96 0.28
N SER A 295 2.61 -11.10 1.38
CA SER A 295 3.10 -11.66 2.64
C SER A 295 1.93 -12.15 3.50
N CYS A 296 2.19 -13.08 4.42
CA CYS A 296 1.20 -13.48 5.44
C CYS A 296 0.71 -12.27 6.27
N ARG A 297 1.58 -11.28 6.48
CA ARG A 297 1.30 -10.07 7.29
C ARG A 297 0.23 -9.16 6.68
N ALA A 298 -0.06 -9.31 5.38
CA ALA A 298 -1.15 -8.57 4.74
C ALA A 298 -2.49 -8.79 5.46
N CYS A 299 -2.75 -10.02 5.93
CA CYS A 299 -3.92 -10.35 6.74
C CYS A 299 -3.55 -10.52 8.22
N HIS A 300 -2.48 -11.27 8.50
CA HIS A 300 -1.99 -11.56 9.84
C HIS A 300 -1.12 -10.40 10.36
N HIS A 301 -1.74 -9.25 10.63
CA HIS A 301 -1.03 -8.01 10.92
C HIS A 301 -0.37 -7.97 12.32
N ALA A 302 -0.85 -8.79 13.26
CA ALA A 302 -0.38 -8.83 14.65
C ALA A 302 0.27 -10.16 15.06
N ASP A 303 -0.31 -11.28 14.63
CA ASP A 303 0.22 -12.64 14.78
C ASP A 303 -0.40 -13.58 13.72
N LEU A 304 0.03 -14.84 13.66
CA LEU A 304 -0.48 -15.87 12.74
C LEU A 304 -1.63 -16.70 13.34
N ASN A 305 -2.34 -16.20 14.35
CA ASN A 305 -3.51 -16.85 14.92
C ASN A 305 -4.78 -16.47 14.14
N ALA A 306 -5.88 -17.17 14.43
CA ALA A 306 -7.18 -16.86 13.85
C ALA A 306 -7.66 -15.47 14.30
N CYS A 307 -8.28 -14.69 13.41
CA CYS A 307 -8.73 -13.32 13.69
C CYS A 307 -9.59 -13.23 14.96
N VAL A 308 -10.43 -14.25 15.20
CA VAL A 308 -11.32 -14.34 16.37
C VAL A 308 -10.61 -14.50 17.71
N SER A 309 -9.28 -14.70 17.74
CA SER A 309 -8.51 -14.68 18.99
C SER A 309 -8.46 -13.29 19.62
N CYS A 310 -8.58 -12.24 18.80
CA CYS A 310 -8.60 -10.84 19.26
C CYS A 310 -9.90 -10.14 18.82
N HIS A 311 -10.36 -10.35 17.59
CA HIS A 311 -11.56 -9.72 17.05
C HIS A 311 -12.81 -10.52 17.42
N SER A 312 -13.40 -10.20 18.58
CA SER A 312 -14.67 -10.80 19.03
C SER A 312 -15.88 -10.07 18.40
N LEU A 313 -17.09 -10.62 18.56
CA LEU A 313 -18.32 -9.95 18.09
C LEU A 313 -18.58 -8.60 18.79
N THR A 314 -18.10 -8.44 20.02
CA THR A 314 -18.26 -7.22 20.81
C THR A 314 -17.00 -6.36 20.85
N GLY A 315 -15.91 -6.82 20.23
CA GLY A 315 -14.56 -6.26 20.41
C GLY A 315 -13.87 -6.83 21.66
N SER A 316 -12.56 -6.69 21.72
CA SER A 316 -11.75 -7.06 22.89
C SER A 316 -10.68 -6.00 23.17
N LYS A 317 -10.03 -6.08 24.33
CA LYS A 317 -8.91 -5.18 24.65
C LYS A 317 -7.71 -5.42 23.71
N GLU A 318 -7.45 -6.68 23.37
CA GLU A 318 -6.36 -7.11 22.49
C GLU A 318 -6.54 -6.61 21.06
N SER A 319 -7.79 -6.39 20.63
CA SER A 319 -8.12 -5.80 19.32
C SER A 319 -8.37 -4.30 19.38
N GLU A 320 -8.06 -3.62 20.48
CA GLU A 320 -8.40 -2.20 20.68
C GLU A 320 -9.89 -1.90 20.43
N ASN A 321 -10.75 -2.87 20.79
CA ASN A 321 -12.20 -2.91 20.57
C ASN A 321 -12.65 -3.00 19.10
N VAL A 322 -11.75 -3.33 18.17
CA VAL A 322 -12.13 -3.63 16.78
C VAL A 322 -12.89 -4.95 16.72
N LYS A 323 -14.17 -4.87 16.34
CA LYS A 323 -15.08 -6.02 16.25
C LYS A 323 -14.74 -6.92 15.06
N LEU A 324 -15.17 -8.17 15.11
CA LEU A 324 -15.03 -9.13 14.00
C LEU A 324 -15.62 -8.60 12.69
N GLU A 325 -16.78 -7.97 12.74
CA GLU A 325 -17.41 -7.35 11.57
C GLU A 325 -16.50 -6.31 10.92
N GLN A 326 -15.88 -5.44 11.72
CA GLN A 326 -14.97 -4.41 11.22
C GLN A 326 -13.71 -5.04 10.64
N ALA A 327 -13.11 -6.03 11.32
CA ALA A 327 -11.93 -6.74 10.84
C ALA A 327 -12.15 -7.41 9.48
N MET A 328 -13.38 -7.87 9.17
CA MET A 328 -13.70 -8.54 7.91
C MET A 328 -14.21 -7.60 6.81
N HIS A 329 -14.85 -6.49 7.17
CA HIS A 329 -15.62 -5.65 6.23
C HIS A 329 -15.14 -4.20 6.09
N GLN A 330 -14.18 -3.74 6.88
CA GLN A 330 -13.76 -2.34 6.86
C GLN A 330 -13.12 -1.94 5.52
N LEU A 331 -13.82 -1.10 4.77
CA LEU A 331 -13.27 -0.47 3.57
C LEU A 331 -12.04 0.38 3.92
N GLY A 332 -11.05 0.37 3.03
CA GLY A 332 -9.78 1.06 3.23
C GLY A 332 -8.77 0.33 4.13
N ALA A 333 -9.16 -0.79 4.76
CA ALA A 333 -8.23 -1.66 5.48
C ALA A 333 -7.89 -2.91 4.64
N GLU A 334 -6.68 -2.99 4.10
CA GLU A 334 -6.23 -4.14 3.29
C GLU A 334 -6.22 -5.47 4.05
N SER A 335 -6.21 -5.44 5.38
CA SER A 335 -6.33 -6.64 6.23
C SER A 335 -7.75 -7.22 6.29
N SER A 336 -8.74 -6.50 5.75
CA SER A 336 -10.13 -6.96 5.68
C SER A 336 -10.46 -7.52 4.29
N CYS A 337 -11.47 -8.39 4.21
CA CYS A 337 -11.92 -8.98 2.95
C CYS A 337 -12.41 -7.88 1.98
N MET A 338 -13.30 -7.00 2.45
CA MET A 338 -13.89 -5.95 1.61
C MET A 338 -12.87 -4.85 1.27
N GLY A 339 -11.97 -4.51 2.18
CA GLY A 339 -10.93 -3.52 1.93
C GLY A 339 -9.92 -4.00 0.87
N CYS A 340 -9.41 -5.23 1.01
CA CYS A 340 -8.52 -5.81 0.00
C CYS A 340 -9.21 -5.97 -1.37
N HIS A 341 -10.45 -6.48 -1.39
CA HIS A 341 -11.20 -6.62 -2.65
C HIS A 341 -11.51 -5.26 -3.30
N SER A 342 -11.83 -4.23 -2.51
CA SER A 342 -12.04 -2.88 -3.02
C SER A 342 -10.74 -2.27 -3.57
N GLN A 343 -9.58 -2.58 -2.98
CA GLN A 343 -8.29 -2.18 -3.52
C GLN A 343 -7.99 -2.92 -4.83
N ALA A 344 -8.32 -4.20 -4.95
CA ALA A 344 -8.16 -4.95 -6.20
C ALA A 344 -9.01 -4.39 -7.35
N GLN A 345 -10.15 -3.76 -7.04
CA GLN A 345 -11.01 -3.10 -8.02
C GLN A 345 -10.42 -1.81 -8.61
N THR A 346 -9.32 -1.28 -8.06
CA THR A 346 -8.63 -0.10 -8.62
C THR A 346 -7.66 -0.45 -9.75
N ASP A 347 -7.45 -1.75 -10.04
CA ASP A 347 -6.73 -2.19 -11.24
C ASP A 347 -7.40 -1.60 -12.48
N THR A 348 -6.61 -1.16 -13.46
CA THR A 348 -7.13 -0.49 -14.67
C THR A 348 -8.11 -1.37 -15.46
N ARG A 349 -8.02 -2.70 -15.34
CA ARG A 349 -8.97 -3.64 -15.96
C ARG A 349 -10.35 -3.65 -15.29
N CYS A 350 -10.45 -3.15 -14.06
CA CYS A 350 -11.66 -3.13 -13.23
C CYS A 350 -12.19 -1.70 -13.03
N ALA A 351 -11.28 -0.72 -12.95
CA ALA A 351 -11.54 0.65 -12.52
C ALA A 351 -12.52 1.40 -13.42
N GLY A 352 -12.61 1.04 -14.71
CA GLY A 352 -13.58 1.63 -15.64
C GLY A 352 -15.03 1.54 -15.15
N CYS A 353 -15.41 0.40 -14.54
CA CYS A 353 -16.72 0.25 -13.91
C CYS A 353 -16.68 0.59 -12.41
N HIS A 354 -15.67 0.13 -11.68
CA HIS A 354 -15.66 0.20 -10.21
C HIS A 354 -15.32 1.59 -9.63
N SER A 355 -14.78 2.52 -10.41
CA SER A 355 -14.53 3.90 -9.96
C SER A 355 -15.83 4.72 -9.78
N SER A 356 -16.85 4.42 -10.59
CA SER A 356 -18.12 5.16 -10.65
C SER A 356 -19.27 4.46 -9.92
N VAL A 357 -19.12 3.17 -9.59
CA VAL A 357 -20.09 2.43 -8.79
C VAL A 357 -19.96 2.83 -7.31
N PRO A 358 -21.05 3.29 -6.67
CA PRO A 358 -21.02 3.67 -5.27
C PRO A 358 -20.56 2.51 -4.37
N LYS A 359 -19.51 2.72 -3.56
CA LYS A 359 -18.97 1.68 -2.66
C LYS A 359 -19.96 1.23 -1.58
N ASN A 360 -20.99 2.03 -1.28
CA ASN A 360 -22.07 1.67 -0.38
C ASN A 360 -23.06 0.63 -0.96
N ARG A 361 -23.03 0.36 -2.28
CA ARG A 361 -23.76 -0.79 -2.86
C ARG A 361 -23.33 -2.12 -2.27
N MET A 362 -22.11 -2.23 -1.75
CA MET A 362 -21.59 -3.43 -1.07
C MET A 362 -22.31 -3.75 0.26
N GLN A 363 -23.31 -2.94 0.66
CA GLN A 363 -24.20 -3.21 1.79
C GLN A 363 -25.57 -3.75 1.35
N ASN A 364 -25.76 -4.09 0.07
CA ASN A 364 -26.96 -4.78 -0.37
C ASN A 364 -27.03 -6.17 0.31
N PRO A 365 -28.12 -6.50 1.04
CA PRO A 365 -28.26 -7.79 1.71
C PRO A 365 -28.10 -9.00 0.77
N ASN A 366 -28.39 -8.84 -0.52
CA ASN A 366 -28.23 -9.90 -1.52
C ASN A 366 -26.76 -10.26 -1.79
N ASP A 367 -25.83 -9.33 -1.55
CA ASP A 367 -24.40 -9.53 -1.79
C ASP A 367 -23.71 -10.27 -0.63
N CYS A 368 -24.30 -10.25 0.57
CA CYS A 368 -23.77 -10.92 1.75
C CYS A 368 -23.62 -12.44 1.53
N GLY A 369 -24.55 -13.04 0.79
CA GLY A 369 -24.55 -14.48 0.46
C GLY A 369 -23.38 -14.92 -0.42
N THR A 370 -22.61 -13.98 -0.96
CA THR A 370 -21.36 -14.26 -1.69
C THR A 370 -20.27 -14.75 -0.75
N CYS A 371 -20.27 -14.33 0.52
CA CYS A 371 -19.34 -14.85 1.51
C CYS A 371 -20.05 -15.75 2.53
N HIS A 372 -21.19 -15.28 3.05
CA HIS A 372 -21.94 -15.93 4.12
C HIS A 372 -22.87 -17.01 3.56
N VAL A 373 -22.44 -18.26 3.63
CA VAL A 373 -23.21 -19.40 3.08
C VAL A 373 -23.72 -20.30 4.20
N PRO A 374 -24.99 -20.76 4.15
CA PRO A 374 -25.52 -21.68 5.14
C PRO A 374 -24.62 -22.92 5.27
N GLY A 375 -24.31 -23.33 6.49
CA GLY A 375 -23.68 -24.62 6.74
C GLY A 375 -24.62 -25.78 6.38
N PRO A 376 -24.11 -27.02 6.26
CA PRO A 376 -24.97 -28.19 6.11
C PRO A 376 -25.97 -28.27 7.27
N ALA A 377 -27.24 -28.56 6.97
CA ALA A 377 -28.29 -28.67 7.98
C ALA A 377 -27.89 -29.70 9.07
N GLY A 378 -27.81 -29.26 10.32
CA GLY A 378 -27.58 -30.12 11.49
C GLY A 378 -26.16 -30.11 12.09
N GLY A 379 -25.20 -29.40 11.49
CA GLY A 379 -23.85 -29.26 12.08
C GLY A 379 -23.74 -28.04 13.00
N THR A 380 -23.57 -28.23 14.31
CA THR A 380 -23.09 -27.15 15.19
C THR A 380 -21.66 -26.80 14.77
N ALA A 381 -21.49 -25.69 14.04
CA ALA A 381 -20.18 -25.16 13.69
C ALA A 381 -19.38 -24.89 14.97
N GLY A 382 -18.26 -25.59 15.16
CA GLY A 382 -17.42 -25.45 16.37
C GLY A 382 -16.87 -26.74 17.00
N SER A 383 -17.00 -27.92 16.38
CA SER A 383 -16.46 -29.18 16.95
C SER A 383 -14.95 -29.37 16.75
N GLY A 384 -14.32 -28.65 15.83
CA GLY A 384 -12.87 -28.62 15.69
C GLY A 384 -12.27 -29.80 14.89
N LYS A 385 -11.59 -29.41 13.81
CA LYS A 385 -10.38 -30.01 13.22
C LYS A 385 -10.48 -31.20 12.24
N SER A 386 -11.66 -31.62 11.80
CA SER A 386 -11.75 -32.37 10.52
C SER A 386 -13.03 -32.05 9.75
N ASP A 387 -14.16 -31.92 10.45
CA ASP A 387 -15.45 -31.64 9.82
C ASP A 387 -15.52 -30.22 9.23
N ASP A 388 -15.05 -29.18 9.94
CA ASP A 388 -15.12 -27.79 9.46
C ASP A 388 -14.31 -27.56 8.17
N THR A 389 -13.15 -28.20 8.03
CA THR A 389 -12.33 -28.10 6.81
C THR A 389 -12.98 -28.84 5.64
N VAL A 390 -13.64 -29.98 5.90
CA VAL A 390 -14.39 -30.72 4.89
C VAL A 390 -15.62 -29.93 4.45
N ILE A 391 -16.36 -29.34 5.39
CA ILE A 391 -17.50 -28.46 5.14
C ILE A 391 -17.06 -27.25 4.31
N ALA A 392 -15.98 -26.56 4.71
CA ALA A 392 -15.45 -25.44 3.95
C ALA A 392 -15.06 -25.86 2.52
N ALA A 393 -14.35 -26.98 2.37
CA ALA A 393 -13.98 -27.49 1.04
C ALA A 393 -15.21 -27.81 0.18
N ALA A 394 -16.25 -28.43 0.75
CA ALA A 394 -17.49 -28.74 0.05
C ALA A 394 -18.23 -27.47 -0.39
N LEU A 395 -18.37 -26.49 0.52
CA LEU A 395 -18.99 -25.19 0.24
C LEU A 395 -18.20 -24.36 -0.77
N LEU A 396 -16.87 -24.48 -0.81
CA LEU A 396 -16.04 -23.86 -1.84
C LEU A 396 -16.25 -24.52 -3.20
N LYS A 397 -16.34 -25.86 -3.24
CA LYS A 397 -16.54 -26.63 -4.48
C LYS A 397 -17.93 -26.44 -5.09
N SER A 398 -18.95 -26.13 -4.28
CA SER A 398 -20.31 -25.87 -4.78
C SER A 398 -20.48 -24.47 -5.40
N ARG A 399 -19.46 -23.61 -5.32
CA ARG A 399 -19.50 -22.28 -5.95
C ARG A 399 -19.56 -22.43 -7.46
N THR A 400 -20.54 -21.76 -8.07
CA THR A 400 -20.68 -21.67 -9.53
C THR A 400 -20.24 -20.27 -9.97
N PRO A 401 -19.01 -20.11 -10.48
CA PRO A 401 -18.55 -18.82 -11.00
C PRO A 401 -19.29 -18.50 -12.30
N VAL A 402 -19.59 -17.22 -12.52
CA VAL A 402 -20.09 -16.73 -13.81
C VAL A 402 -18.90 -16.19 -14.58
N ALA A 403 -18.55 -16.88 -15.67
CA ALA A 403 -17.45 -16.49 -16.55
C ALA A 403 -17.93 -15.67 -17.76
N ASP A 404 -19.22 -15.75 -18.10
CA ASP A 404 -19.81 -15.22 -19.33
C ASP A 404 -20.98 -14.27 -19.07
N THR A 405 -21.43 -13.60 -20.12
CA THR A 405 -22.59 -12.68 -20.09
C THR A 405 -23.75 -13.23 -20.94
N TYR A 406 -24.71 -12.38 -21.33
CA TYR A 406 -25.77 -12.74 -22.27
C TYR A 406 -25.21 -13.17 -23.64
N ALA A 407 -26.05 -13.86 -24.42
CA ALA A 407 -25.69 -14.32 -25.77
C ALA A 407 -25.41 -13.13 -26.70
N GLU A 408 -24.61 -13.35 -27.74
CA GLU A 408 -24.16 -12.29 -28.65
C GLU A 408 -25.33 -11.56 -29.34
N GLU A 409 -26.36 -12.30 -29.73
CA GLU A 409 -27.59 -11.81 -30.34
C GLU A 409 -28.40 -10.87 -29.42
N ASP A 410 -28.23 -11.00 -28.11
CA ASP A 410 -28.88 -10.16 -27.10
C ASP A 410 -28.10 -8.86 -26.84
N ILE A 411 -26.88 -8.73 -27.35
CA ILE A 411 -25.99 -7.57 -27.16
C ILE A 411 -25.86 -6.83 -28.49
N PRO A 412 -26.41 -5.62 -28.65
CA PRO A 412 -26.31 -4.87 -29.89
C PRO A 412 -24.85 -4.63 -30.32
N GLU A 413 -24.54 -4.85 -31.60
CA GLU A 413 -23.20 -4.62 -32.16
C GLU A 413 -22.79 -3.14 -32.02
N LYS A 414 -23.68 -2.24 -32.45
CA LYS A 414 -23.56 -0.79 -32.34
C LYS A 414 -24.82 -0.19 -31.71
N VAL A 415 -24.64 0.91 -31.00
CA VAL A 415 -25.75 1.72 -30.46
C VAL A 415 -25.57 3.17 -30.94
N VAL A 416 -26.61 3.74 -31.56
CA VAL A 416 -26.58 5.12 -32.05
C VAL A 416 -27.21 6.06 -31.02
N ILE A 417 -26.40 6.93 -30.42
CA ILE A 417 -26.85 7.91 -29.42
C ILE A 417 -27.18 9.22 -30.13
N LYS A 418 -28.47 9.42 -30.45
CA LYS A 418 -28.96 10.59 -31.21
C LYS A 418 -29.76 11.61 -30.39
N SER A 419 -30.11 11.29 -29.13
CA SER A 419 -30.98 12.11 -28.28
C SER A 419 -30.41 13.50 -27.95
N LEU A 420 -29.11 13.71 -28.18
CA LEU A 420 -28.38 14.97 -27.93
C LEU A 420 -27.74 15.54 -29.20
N ALA A 421 -28.07 15.01 -30.38
CA ALA A 421 -27.42 15.40 -31.64
C ALA A 421 -27.85 16.81 -32.07
N TYR A 422 -27.17 17.83 -31.56
CA TYR A 422 -27.38 19.24 -31.88
C TYR A 422 -26.17 19.84 -32.63
N GLU A 423 -25.09 20.18 -31.92
CA GLU A 423 -23.83 20.71 -32.49
C GLU A 423 -22.98 19.64 -33.21
N TYR A 424 -23.14 18.38 -32.81
CA TYR A 424 -22.40 17.23 -33.32
C TYR A 424 -23.36 16.16 -33.83
N GLU A 425 -22.88 15.32 -34.75
CA GLU A 425 -23.56 14.13 -35.24
C GLU A 425 -23.81 13.12 -34.11
N PRO A 426 -24.79 12.19 -34.27
CA PRO A 426 -24.99 11.10 -33.33
C PRO A 426 -23.69 10.30 -33.09
N VAL A 427 -23.47 9.85 -31.85
CA VAL A 427 -22.36 8.95 -31.53
C VAL A 427 -22.71 7.53 -31.98
N GLU A 428 -21.83 6.91 -32.79
CA GLU A 428 -21.86 5.48 -33.04
C GLU A 428 -21.03 4.74 -31.98
N LEU A 429 -21.68 4.24 -30.93
CA LEU A 429 -21.00 3.49 -29.88
C LEU A 429 -20.74 2.05 -30.35
N PRO A 430 -19.48 1.56 -30.39
CA PRO A 430 -19.15 0.16 -30.69
C PRO A 430 -19.45 -0.74 -29.48
N HIS A 431 -20.74 -0.84 -29.14
CA HIS A 431 -21.26 -1.39 -27.90
C HIS A 431 -20.75 -2.81 -27.60
N ARG A 432 -20.97 -3.77 -28.50
CA ARG A 432 -20.55 -5.17 -28.28
C ARG A 432 -19.04 -5.32 -28.15
N LYS A 433 -18.26 -4.57 -28.95
CA LYS A 433 -16.79 -4.58 -28.89
C LYS A 433 -16.27 -4.15 -27.53
N ILE A 434 -16.87 -3.12 -26.92
CA ILE A 434 -16.51 -2.65 -25.58
C ILE A 434 -16.77 -3.76 -24.56
N ILE A 435 -17.95 -4.38 -24.59
CA ILE A 435 -18.32 -5.46 -23.65
C ILE A 435 -17.34 -6.64 -23.74
N TYR A 436 -17.00 -7.13 -24.94
CA TYR A 436 -16.04 -8.23 -25.07
C TYR A 436 -14.62 -7.86 -24.63
N THR A 437 -14.21 -6.60 -24.83
CA THR A 437 -12.93 -6.12 -24.31
C THR A 437 -12.91 -6.19 -22.78
N LEU A 438 -13.99 -5.74 -22.13
CA LEU A 438 -14.12 -5.81 -20.66
C LEU A 438 -14.15 -7.25 -20.14
N LEU A 439 -14.88 -8.16 -20.80
CA LEU A 439 -14.92 -9.58 -20.43
C LEU A 439 -13.55 -10.25 -20.56
N ASN A 440 -12.85 -10.02 -21.68
CA ASN A 440 -11.54 -10.61 -21.90
C ASN A 440 -10.49 -10.11 -20.88
N ASN A 441 -10.63 -8.89 -20.37
CA ASN A 441 -9.76 -8.35 -19.33
C ASN A 441 -9.92 -9.05 -17.96
N ILE A 442 -11.09 -9.64 -17.69
CA ILE A 442 -11.42 -10.26 -16.39
C ILE A 442 -11.56 -11.79 -16.44
N LYS A 443 -11.44 -12.43 -17.61
CA LYS A 443 -11.75 -13.86 -17.82
C LYS A 443 -11.02 -14.82 -16.86
N ASP A 444 -9.78 -14.51 -16.49
CA ASP A 444 -8.95 -15.33 -15.61
C ASP A 444 -8.98 -14.85 -14.15
N ASN A 445 -9.76 -13.81 -13.86
CA ASN A 445 -9.85 -13.20 -12.53
C ASN A 445 -10.93 -13.87 -11.69
N LYS A 446 -10.49 -14.72 -10.75
CA LYS A 446 -11.38 -15.45 -9.84
C LYS A 446 -12.25 -14.55 -8.95
N LEU A 447 -11.76 -13.36 -8.60
CA LEU A 447 -12.53 -12.41 -7.79
C LEU A 447 -13.71 -11.88 -8.62
N ALA A 448 -13.46 -11.46 -9.86
CA ALA A 448 -14.49 -11.00 -10.77
C ALA A 448 -15.51 -12.10 -11.08
N SER A 449 -15.06 -13.31 -11.44
CA SER A 449 -15.94 -14.44 -11.76
C SER A 449 -16.83 -14.89 -10.59
N TYR A 450 -16.41 -14.59 -9.36
CA TYR A 450 -17.15 -14.98 -8.16
C TYR A 450 -18.13 -13.90 -7.69
N PHE A 451 -17.74 -12.63 -7.76
CA PHE A 451 -18.58 -11.51 -7.31
C PHE A 451 -19.53 -11.00 -8.39
N HIS A 452 -19.28 -11.26 -9.67
CA HIS A 452 -20.24 -11.03 -10.74
C HIS A 452 -21.19 -12.24 -10.84
N ARG A 453 -22.32 -12.21 -10.14
CA ARG A 453 -23.16 -13.42 -9.92
C ARG A 453 -24.24 -13.64 -10.98
N GLU A 454 -24.52 -12.64 -11.80
CA GLU A 454 -25.55 -12.70 -12.83
C GLU A 454 -24.92 -12.39 -14.18
N ASN A 455 -25.45 -13.00 -15.26
CA ASN A 455 -24.96 -12.75 -16.62
C ASN A 455 -24.97 -11.26 -16.98
N GLY A 456 -25.89 -10.48 -16.40
CA GLY A 456 -26.01 -9.04 -16.61
C GLY A 456 -25.24 -8.17 -15.61
N THR A 457 -24.49 -8.71 -14.64
CA THR A 457 -23.77 -7.89 -13.65
C THR A 457 -22.77 -6.96 -14.34
N ILE A 458 -22.05 -7.44 -15.36
CA ILE A 458 -21.13 -6.58 -16.13
C ILE A 458 -21.87 -5.44 -16.84
N CYS A 459 -23.08 -5.70 -17.33
CA CYS A 459 -23.91 -4.69 -17.98
C CYS A 459 -24.28 -3.56 -17.02
N GLN A 460 -24.46 -3.86 -15.73
CA GLN A 460 -24.75 -2.86 -14.69
C GLN A 460 -23.58 -1.93 -14.38
N GLY A 461 -22.37 -2.20 -14.88
CA GLY A 461 -21.25 -1.26 -14.86
C GLY A 461 -21.57 0.03 -15.63
N CYS A 462 -22.39 -0.06 -16.68
CA CYS A 462 -22.91 1.10 -17.41
C CYS A 462 -24.40 1.32 -17.14
N HIS A 463 -25.20 0.26 -17.24
CA HIS A 463 -26.65 0.25 -16.98
C HIS A 463 -26.95 0.12 -15.48
N HIS A 464 -26.42 1.06 -14.71
CA HIS A 464 -26.56 1.08 -13.26
C HIS A 464 -27.98 1.48 -12.81
N ASN A 465 -28.33 1.16 -11.56
CA ASN A 465 -29.58 1.55 -10.89
C ASN A 465 -30.84 0.92 -11.50
N SER A 466 -30.68 -0.11 -12.34
CA SER A 466 -31.74 -1.04 -12.77
C SER A 466 -31.34 -2.49 -12.46
N PRO A 467 -32.31 -3.41 -12.32
CA PRO A 467 -32.04 -4.85 -12.30
C PRO A 467 -31.28 -5.31 -13.54
N THR A 468 -30.64 -6.47 -13.47
CA THR A 468 -30.00 -7.09 -14.65
C THR A 468 -31.08 -7.43 -15.68
N ALA A 469 -30.83 -7.10 -16.94
CA ALA A 469 -31.75 -7.38 -18.03
C ALA A 469 -31.00 -7.39 -19.37
N LYS A 470 -31.48 -8.23 -20.30
CA LYS A 470 -31.05 -8.19 -21.71
C LYS A 470 -31.40 -6.86 -22.40
N LYS A 471 -32.43 -6.17 -21.89
CA LYS A 471 -32.93 -4.89 -22.42
C LYS A 471 -33.00 -3.87 -21.29
N PRO A 472 -31.86 -3.27 -20.88
CA PRO A 472 -31.84 -2.25 -19.85
C PRO A 472 -32.53 -0.96 -20.31
N PRO A 473 -32.99 -0.10 -19.38
CA PRO A 473 -33.59 1.18 -19.73
C PRO A 473 -32.58 2.14 -20.39
N SER A 474 -33.09 3.08 -21.19
CA SER A 474 -32.31 4.19 -21.73
C SER A 474 -31.81 5.11 -20.61
N CYS A 475 -30.61 5.69 -20.75
CA CYS A 475 -30.10 6.71 -19.82
C CYS A 475 -31.11 7.86 -19.63
N SER A 476 -31.83 8.23 -20.70
CA SER A 476 -32.82 9.32 -20.68
C SER A 476 -34.06 9.03 -19.83
N SER A 477 -34.30 7.78 -19.40
CA SER A 477 -35.40 7.47 -18.50
C SER A 477 -35.20 8.05 -17.11
N CYS A 478 -33.95 8.34 -16.73
CA CYS A 478 -33.60 8.89 -15.43
C CYS A 478 -32.80 10.19 -15.52
N HIS A 479 -31.96 10.35 -16.54
CA HIS A 479 -31.15 11.54 -16.78
C HIS A 479 -31.89 12.49 -17.73
N GLY A 480 -32.48 13.55 -17.15
CA GLY A 480 -33.39 14.46 -17.85
C GLY A 480 -32.70 15.48 -18.76
N ILE A 481 -33.53 16.00 -19.68
CA ILE A 481 -33.38 17.30 -20.35
C ILE A 481 -34.72 18.01 -20.14
N PRO A 482 -34.82 19.06 -19.31
CA PRO A 482 -33.74 19.70 -18.56
C PRO A 482 -33.18 18.84 -17.41
N PHE A 483 -32.05 19.27 -16.85
CA PHE A 483 -31.48 18.71 -15.62
C PHE A 483 -32.48 18.85 -14.47
N ASP A 484 -32.55 17.82 -13.61
CA ASP A 484 -33.42 17.82 -12.45
C ASP A 484 -32.73 18.48 -11.25
N GLU A 485 -33.06 19.73 -11.00
CA GLU A 485 -32.49 20.53 -9.91
C GLU A 485 -32.78 19.94 -8.52
N ASN A 486 -33.83 19.11 -8.39
CA ASN A 486 -34.14 18.44 -7.13
C ASN A 486 -33.26 17.20 -6.87
N ASN A 487 -32.52 16.73 -7.88
CA ASN A 487 -31.66 15.56 -7.80
C ASN A 487 -30.23 15.91 -8.22
N ILE A 488 -29.57 16.80 -7.46
CA ILE A 488 -28.25 17.35 -7.79
C ILE A 488 -27.13 16.31 -8.03
N LEU A 489 -27.24 15.13 -7.45
CA LEU A 489 -26.28 14.03 -7.62
C LEU A 489 -26.47 13.26 -8.93
N ARG A 490 -27.58 13.48 -9.64
CA ARG A 490 -27.89 12.86 -10.92
C ARG A 490 -27.64 13.87 -12.04
N PRO A 491 -26.54 13.75 -12.82
CA PRO A 491 -26.26 14.70 -13.89
C PRO A 491 -27.36 14.68 -14.96
N GLY A 492 -27.53 15.79 -15.69
CA GLY A 492 -28.36 15.81 -16.91
C GLY A 492 -27.79 14.90 -18.00
N LEU A 493 -28.57 14.59 -19.04
CA LEU A 493 -28.21 13.55 -20.01
C LEU A 493 -26.82 13.74 -20.66
N LYS A 494 -26.44 14.98 -21.01
CA LYS A 494 -25.11 15.29 -21.57
C LYS A 494 -23.99 14.97 -20.57
N GLY A 495 -24.16 15.38 -19.31
CA GLY A 495 -23.19 15.12 -18.24
C GLY A 495 -23.10 13.63 -17.92
N ALA A 496 -24.21 12.89 -17.97
CA ALA A 496 -24.22 11.45 -17.77
C ALA A 496 -23.34 10.72 -18.79
N TYR A 497 -23.51 11.00 -20.09
CA TYR A 497 -22.67 10.41 -21.13
C TYR A 497 -21.21 10.82 -21.02
N HIS A 498 -20.91 12.11 -20.90
CA HIS A 498 -19.52 12.57 -20.84
C HIS A 498 -18.78 12.00 -19.64
N ARG A 499 -19.39 12.01 -18.45
CA ARG A 499 -18.77 11.45 -17.25
C ARG A 499 -18.55 9.95 -17.41
N GLN A 500 -19.58 9.19 -17.77
CA GLN A 500 -19.45 7.73 -17.87
C GLN A 500 -18.44 7.30 -18.94
N CYS A 501 -18.40 7.94 -20.11
CA CYS A 501 -17.45 7.58 -21.16
C CYS A 501 -16.02 8.01 -20.81
N MET A 502 -15.83 9.28 -20.42
CA MET A 502 -14.49 9.84 -20.23
C MET A 502 -13.83 9.33 -18.94
N GLU A 503 -14.58 9.20 -17.84
CA GLU A 503 -14.03 8.65 -16.58
C GLU A 503 -13.66 7.17 -16.75
N CYS A 504 -14.41 6.40 -17.55
CA CYS A 504 -14.04 5.02 -17.89
C CYS A 504 -12.72 4.97 -18.69
N HIS A 505 -12.59 5.81 -19.72
CA HIS A 505 -11.35 5.86 -20.52
C HIS A 505 -10.14 6.25 -19.67
N ASP A 506 -10.29 7.26 -18.80
CA ASP A 506 -9.24 7.73 -17.90
C ASP A 506 -8.86 6.63 -16.90
N ALA A 507 -9.83 6.04 -16.20
CA ALA A 507 -9.60 4.99 -15.21
C ALA A 507 -8.98 3.72 -15.80
N MET A 508 -9.24 3.43 -17.06
CA MET A 508 -8.66 2.28 -17.77
C MET A 508 -7.34 2.60 -18.49
N GLY A 509 -6.91 3.87 -18.52
CA GLY A 509 -5.73 4.29 -19.26
C GLY A 509 -5.87 4.14 -20.78
N ILE A 510 -7.07 4.35 -21.32
CA ILE A 510 -7.35 4.25 -22.75
C ILE A 510 -6.79 5.48 -23.47
N GLU A 511 -5.82 5.26 -24.37
CA GLU A 511 -5.15 6.35 -25.10
C GLU A 511 -6.03 7.07 -26.13
N LYS A 512 -7.04 6.38 -26.70
CA LYS A 512 -7.93 6.96 -27.72
C LYS A 512 -9.37 6.45 -27.58
N PRO A 513 -10.38 7.32 -27.75
CA PRO A 513 -10.25 8.78 -27.86
C PRO A 513 -9.87 9.42 -26.52
N VAL A 514 -9.02 10.45 -26.56
CA VAL A 514 -8.72 11.30 -25.38
C VAL A 514 -9.89 12.23 -25.10
N ALA A 515 -10.10 12.60 -23.83
CA ALA A 515 -11.24 13.45 -23.43
C ALA A 515 -11.29 14.82 -24.14
N THR A 516 -10.15 15.33 -24.62
CA THR A 516 -10.05 16.59 -25.36
C THR A 516 -10.31 16.46 -26.87
N ASP A 517 -10.38 15.24 -27.41
CA ASP A 517 -10.72 14.99 -28.81
C ASP A 517 -12.23 14.80 -28.96
N CYS A 518 -12.96 15.91 -29.05
CA CYS A 518 -14.40 15.94 -29.28
C CYS A 518 -14.81 15.11 -30.51
N THR A 519 -14.01 15.18 -31.58
CA THR A 519 -14.29 14.51 -32.86
C THR A 519 -14.02 13.01 -32.84
N GLY A 520 -13.27 12.53 -31.85
CA GLY A 520 -13.00 11.11 -31.66
C GLY A 520 -14.23 10.28 -31.29
N CYS A 521 -15.27 10.91 -30.73
CA CYS A 521 -16.54 10.27 -30.38
C CYS A 521 -17.71 10.70 -31.28
N HIS A 522 -17.78 11.99 -31.63
CA HIS A 522 -18.87 12.53 -32.42
C HIS A 522 -18.34 13.56 -33.43
N ARG A 523 -18.66 13.38 -34.71
CA ARG A 523 -18.23 14.30 -35.76
C ARG A 523 -18.96 15.63 -35.64
N LYS A 524 -18.29 16.72 -35.98
CA LYS A 524 -18.94 18.03 -36.06
C LYS A 524 -19.97 17.99 -37.18
N LYS A 525 -21.19 18.48 -36.95
CA LYS A 525 -22.15 18.63 -38.04
C LYS A 525 -21.61 19.66 -39.02
N VAL A 526 -21.61 19.30 -40.30
CA VAL A 526 -21.23 20.16 -41.42
C VAL A 526 -22.42 21.03 -41.82
#